data_AF-A0A841MG95-F1
#
_entry.id   AF-A0A841MG95-F1
#
_cell.length_a   1.000
_cell.length_b   1.000
_cell.length_c   1.000
_cell.angle_alpha   90.00
_cell.angle_beta   90.00
_cell.angle_gamma   90.00
#
_symmetry.space_group_name_H-M   'P 1'
#
loop_
_entity.id
_entity.type
_entity.pdbx_description
1 polymer ?
#
loop_
_entity_poly.entity_id
_entity_poly.type
_entity_poly.pdbx_seq_one_letter_code
_entity_poly.pdbx_strand_id
1 'polypeptide(L)'
;MHFYTKKTHSIFVFAFTIICIACNPEEQKKPNLELKTSSEVLVLPVDESTSNISDGLFYFAKENLLFSQNWKENSIQIYDIEKKKRVKNLKLERDGPNGVLDLMGIHVLSQDSIFLFNQIKSQITLIDTSGQIINSIQYKSPERYSPAFVHNAYFQSPPHLHGKKLIVKTHYFGSIREMTQEILQTKELVYEIDLESGETHFLNLKFPKDYMPDGLKPFEASISHGADKLAFSLFGDHRMFYVSELGDSLQFKNGKSAYLPEKLPTVPIDADGLIFRKYSYYSPHYESLDYDPFRDVFIRFAFHEYEQDESVPVNDMRNHSGPFSIQVFDSDLNLISETAFEANQYHPFDYFITEKGIYLSTNHPLNPQNSEDQMSFVLLEYSEKEKP
;
A
#
# COMPACT_ATOMS: atom_id res chain seq x y z
N MET A 1 -89.02 31.63 15.00
CA MET A 1 -88.47 31.72 16.36
C MET A 1 -88.03 30.31 16.73
N HIS A 2 -86.72 30.11 16.98
CA HIS A 2 -86.12 29.13 17.91
C HIS A 2 -86.58 27.66 17.92
N PHE A 3 -85.75 26.62 18.12
CA PHE A 3 -84.32 26.38 18.23
C PHE A 3 -84.20 24.83 18.32
N TYR A 4 -83.10 24.26 17.81
CA TYR A 4 -82.38 23.06 18.27
C TYR A 4 -83.09 21.90 18.99
N THR A 5 -82.82 20.68 18.51
CA THR A 5 -82.38 19.57 19.38
C THR A 5 -81.29 18.74 18.70
N LYS A 6 -80.20 18.52 19.44
CA LYS A 6 -79.01 17.72 19.08
C LYS A 6 -79.34 16.22 19.11
N LYS A 7 -78.74 15.45 18.20
CA LYS A 7 -78.45 14.02 18.39
C LYS A 7 -76.98 13.74 18.09
N THR A 8 -76.40 12.90 18.93
CA THR A 8 -74.98 12.61 19.10
C THR A 8 -74.59 11.30 18.39
N HIS A 9 -73.42 11.36 17.72
CA HIS A 9 -72.29 10.41 17.69
C HIS A 9 -72.45 9.02 17.02
N SER A 10 -71.66 8.81 15.96
CA SER A 10 -70.53 7.86 15.98
C SER A 10 -69.67 8.03 14.72
N ILE A 11 -68.43 8.49 14.89
CA ILE A 11 -67.40 8.50 13.85
C ILE A 11 -66.51 7.27 14.11
N PHE A 12 -66.53 6.33 13.18
CA PHE A 12 -65.65 5.16 13.16
C PHE A 12 -64.23 5.63 12.77
N VAL A 13 -63.30 5.61 13.72
CA VAL A 13 -61.87 5.83 13.46
C VAL A 13 -61.29 4.50 13.00
N PHE A 14 -60.97 4.40 11.71
CA PHE A 14 -60.27 3.25 11.14
C PHE A 14 -58.78 3.37 11.50
N ALA A 15 -58.32 2.57 12.45
CA ALA A 15 -56.91 2.51 12.83
C ALA A 15 -56.11 1.83 11.70
N PHE A 16 -55.28 2.62 11.01
CA PHE A 16 -54.36 2.13 10.00
C PHE A 16 -53.14 1.50 10.70
N THR A 17 -53.11 0.18 10.78
CA THR A 17 -51.97 -0.57 11.34
C THR A 17 -50.82 -0.50 10.34
N ILE A 18 -49.80 0.29 10.64
CA ILE A 18 -48.54 0.33 9.89
C ILE A 18 -47.81 -1.00 10.16
N ILE A 19 -47.79 -1.88 9.16
CA ILE A 19 -46.96 -3.08 9.17
C ILE A 19 -45.53 -2.61 8.86
N CYS A 20 -44.71 -2.45 9.90
CA CYS A 20 -43.27 -2.30 9.75
C CYS A 20 -42.70 -3.63 9.25
N ILE A 21 -42.44 -3.72 7.95
CA ILE A 21 -41.57 -4.76 7.40
C ILE A 21 -40.15 -4.38 7.83
N ALA A 22 -39.70 -4.99 8.93
CA ALA A 22 -38.29 -4.99 9.27
C ALA A 22 -37.57 -5.83 8.21
N CYS A 23 -36.88 -5.16 7.27
CA CYS A 23 -35.77 -5.79 6.57
C CYS A 23 -34.74 -6.15 7.65
N ASN A 24 -34.58 -7.43 7.95
CA ASN A 24 -33.32 -7.91 8.49
C ASN A 24 -32.27 -7.57 7.42
N PRO A 25 -31.25 -6.75 7.71
CA PRO A 25 -30.07 -6.79 6.86
C PRO A 25 -29.56 -8.23 6.92
N GLU A 26 -29.46 -8.90 5.77
CA GLU A 26 -28.66 -10.11 5.72
C GLU A 26 -27.29 -9.73 6.30
N GLU A 27 -26.89 -10.36 7.39
CA GLU A 27 -25.50 -10.29 7.84
C GLU A 27 -24.66 -10.71 6.64
N GLN A 28 -24.03 -9.74 5.98
CA GLN A 28 -23.04 -10.02 4.95
C GLN A 28 -22.01 -10.94 5.62
N LYS A 29 -21.99 -12.21 5.22
CA LYS A 29 -21.02 -13.18 5.72
C LYS A 29 -19.64 -12.58 5.47
N LYS A 30 -18.94 -12.25 6.55
CA LYS A 30 -17.56 -11.76 6.45
C LYS A 30 -16.75 -12.78 5.65
N PRO A 31 -15.98 -12.34 4.63
CA PRO A 31 -15.21 -13.23 3.78
C PRO A 31 -14.24 -14.04 4.65
N ASN A 32 -14.36 -15.38 4.62
CA ASN A 32 -13.44 -16.28 5.30
C ASN A 32 -12.44 -16.82 4.27
N LEU A 33 -11.54 -15.96 3.83
CA LEU A 33 -10.60 -16.23 2.73
C LEU A 33 -9.20 -16.56 3.25
N GLU A 34 -8.52 -17.48 2.57
CA GLU A 34 -7.10 -17.76 2.73
C GLU A 34 -6.39 -17.80 1.36
N LEU A 35 -5.09 -17.49 1.33
CA LEU A 35 -4.31 -17.52 0.10
C LEU A 35 -3.75 -18.93 -0.14
N LYS A 36 -3.85 -19.40 -1.38
CA LYS A 36 -3.23 -20.64 -1.85
C LYS A 36 -2.43 -20.39 -3.12
N THR A 37 -1.24 -20.98 -3.18
CA THR A 37 -0.43 -20.94 -4.40
C THR A 37 -1.07 -21.84 -5.46
N SER A 38 -1.40 -21.27 -6.61
CA SER A 38 -1.94 -22.02 -7.75
C SER A 38 -0.80 -22.54 -8.65
N SER A 39 -1.16 -23.32 -9.67
CA SER A 39 -0.22 -23.70 -10.74
C SER A 39 -0.09 -22.66 -11.85
N GLU A 40 -0.85 -21.55 -11.80
CA GLU A 40 -0.78 -20.50 -12.83
C GLU A 40 0.47 -19.64 -12.61
N VAL A 41 1.29 -19.53 -13.67
CA VAL A 41 2.49 -18.69 -13.70
C VAL A 41 2.39 -17.69 -14.85
N LEU A 42 2.59 -16.42 -14.53
CA LEU A 42 2.79 -15.35 -15.48
C LEU A 42 4.29 -15.15 -15.70
N VAL A 43 4.72 -15.18 -16.96
CA VAL A 43 6.10 -14.90 -17.36
C VAL A 43 6.09 -13.72 -18.32
N LEU A 44 6.83 -12.68 -18.00
CA LEU A 44 7.00 -11.48 -18.80
C LEU A 44 8.48 -11.37 -19.21
N PRO A 45 8.80 -11.43 -20.52
CA PRO A 45 10.18 -11.36 -20.96
C PRO A 45 10.76 -9.97 -20.70
N VAL A 46 12.00 -9.93 -20.22
CA VAL A 46 12.78 -8.69 -20.07
C VAL A 46 13.97 -8.68 -21.04
N ASP A 47 14.64 -7.53 -21.16
CA ASP A 47 15.86 -7.38 -21.95
C ASP A 47 17.07 -7.08 -21.06
N GLU A 48 18.28 -7.06 -21.63
CA GLU A 48 19.54 -6.82 -20.91
C GLU A 48 19.59 -5.49 -20.14
N SER A 49 18.68 -4.53 -20.45
CA SER A 49 18.60 -3.24 -19.75
C SER A 49 17.62 -3.25 -18.56
N THR A 50 16.99 -4.39 -18.30
CA THR A 50 15.85 -4.53 -17.39
C THR A 50 16.12 -5.64 -16.38
N SER A 51 16.01 -5.31 -15.08
CA SER A 51 16.07 -6.31 -14.00
C SER A 51 14.84 -7.23 -14.06
N ASN A 52 15.01 -8.50 -13.68
CA ASN A 52 13.90 -9.43 -13.48
C ASN A 52 13.15 -9.23 -12.15
N ILE A 53 13.63 -8.31 -11.31
CA ILE A 53 12.92 -7.77 -10.15
C ILE A 53 12.60 -6.31 -10.48
N SER A 54 11.32 -5.95 -10.49
CA SER A 54 10.87 -4.60 -10.80
C SER A 54 11.24 -3.60 -9.69
N ASP A 55 11.58 -2.36 -10.07
CA ASP A 55 11.78 -1.25 -9.12
C ASP A 55 10.44 -0.67 -8.62
N GLY A 56 9.32 -1.22 -9.08
CA GLY A 56 7.99 -0.87 -8.62
C GLY A 56 6.93 -1.26 -9.62
N LEU A 57 5.86 -1.90 -9.15
CA LEU A 57 4.75 -2.35 -9.99
C LEU A 57 3.49 -1.53 -9.73
N PHE A 58 2.74 -1.28 -10.81
CA PHE A 58 1.38 -0.76 -10.74
C PHE A 58 0.52 -1.49 -11.75
N TYR A 59 -0.50 -2.22 -11.29
CA TYR A 59 -1.45 -2.90 -12.15
C TYR A 59 -2.68 -2.02 -12.42
N PHE A 60 -2.92 -1.71 -13.69
CA PHE A 60 -4.07 -0.96 -14.14
C PHE A 60 -5.16 -1.91 -14.67
N ALA A 61 -6.05 -2.30 -13.75
CA ALA A 61 -7.06 -3.34 -13.99
C ALA A 61 -7.99 -3.06 -15.18
N LYS A 62 -8.40 -1.80 -15.37
CA LYS A 62 -9.35 -1.39 -16.43
C LYS A 62 -8.92 -1.82 -17.83
N GLU A 63 -7.62 -1.94 -18.06
CA GLU A 63 -7.07 -2.30 -19.37
C GLU A 63 -6.13 -3.49 -19.31
N ASN A 64 -6.04 -4.15 -18.15
CA ASN A 64 -5.21 -5.33 -17.97
C ASN A 64 -3.72 -5.06 -18.31
N LEU A 65 -3.22 -3.89 -17.87
CA LEU A 65 -1.84 -3.43 -18.11
C LEU A 65 -1.05 -3.42 -16.80
N LEU A 66 0.18 -3.93 -16.85
CA LEU A 66 1.14 -3.84 -15.75
C LEU A 66 2.23 -2.84 -16.10
N PHE A 67 2.38 -1.81 -15.26
CA PHE A 67 3.42 -0.81 -15.35
C PHE A 67 4.55 -1.21 -14.41
N SER A 68 5.75 -1.39 -14.95
CA SER A 68 6.97 -1.73 -14.22
C SER A 68 7.97 -0.57 -14.35
N GLN A 69 8.46 -0.09 -13.21
CA GLN A 69 9.49 0.93 -13.16
C GLN A 69 10.87 0.30 -13.37
N ASN A 70 11.71 1.00 -14.13
CA ASN A 70 13.14 0.71 -14.26
C ASN A 70 13.89 2.00 -13.93
N TRP A 71 14.38 2.11 -12.69
CA TRP A 71 15.04 3.31 -12.19
C TRP A 71 16.40 3.54 -12.85
N LYS A 72 17.11 2.44 -13.20
CA LYS A 72 18.40 2.52 -13.91
C LYS A 72 18.26 3.32 -15.22
N GLU A 73 17.28 2.94 -16.03
CA GLU A 73 16.99 3.59 -17.31
C GLU A 73 16.07 4.81 -17.20
N ASN A 74 15.60 5.17 -16.00
CA ASN A 74 14.57 6.19 -15.77
C ASN A 74 13.36 6.00 -16.70
N SER A 75 12.77 4.81 -16.68
CA SER A 75 11.73 4.43 -17.63
C SER A 75 10.57 3.67 -16.98
N ILE A 76 9.44 3.69 -17.68
CA ILE A 76 8.26 2.90 -17.33
C ILE A 76 7.97 1.92 -18.46
N GLN A 77 8.02 0.65 -18.14
CA GLN A 77 7.72 -0.43 -19.07
C GLN A 77 6.29 -0.88 -18.87
N ILE A 78 5.53 -0.96 -19.95
CA ILE A 78 4.12 -1.35 -19.91
C ILE A 78 3.98 -2.71 -20.55
N TYR A 79 3.44 -3.65 -19.79
CA TYR A 79 3.17 -5.02 -20.20
C TYR A 79 1.67 -5.24 -20.33
N ASP A 80 1.28 -5.88 -21.43
CA ASP A 80 -0.07 -6.44 -21.58
C ASP A 80 -0.01 -7.86 -21.01
N ILE A 81 -0.69 -8.09 -19.88
CA ILE A 81 -0.54 -9.34 -19.14
C ILE A 81 -1.29 -10.51 -19.79
N GLU A 82 -2.33 -10.23 -20.58
CA GLU A 82 -3.00 -11.25 -21.39
C GLU A 82 -2.11 -11.71 -22.54
N LYS A 83 -1.48 -10.76 -23.23
CA LYS A 83 -0.54 -11.05 -24.33
C LYS A 83 0.86 -11.46 -23.84
N LYS A 84 1.11 -11.40 -22.52
CA LYS A 84 2.37 -11.74 -21.85
C LYS A 84 3.59 -11.08 -22.50
N LYS A 85 3.47 -9.80 -22.84
CA LYS A 85 4.53 -9.07 -23.54
C LYS A 85 4.56 -7.60 -23.20
N ARG A 86 5.76 -7.03 -23.28
CA ARG A 86 5.95 -5.59 -23.24
C ARG A 86 5.32 -4.95 -24.48
N VAL A 87 4.45 -3.97 -24.28
CA VAL A 87 3.78 -3.21 -25.34
C VAL A 87 4.36 -1.80 -25.51
N LYS A 88 4.93 -1.22 -24.44
CA LYS A 88 5.59 0.09 -24.49
C LYS A 88 6.78 0.14 -23.53
N ASN A 89 7.73 1.02 -23.83
CA ASN A 89 8.80 1.43 -22.94
C ASN A 89 8.92 2.95 -22.99
N LEU A 90 8.49 3.63 -21.93
CA LEU A 90 8.49 5.08 -21.82
C LEU A 90 9.80 5.51 -21.18
N LYS A 91 10.78 5.92 -21.98
CA LYS A 91 12.02 6.51 -21.47
C LYS A 91 11.78 7.97 -21.10
N LEU A 92 12.19 8.35 -19.89
CA LEU A 92 11.96 9.68 -19.34
C LEU A 92 13.30 10.39 -19.14
N GLU A 93 13.40 11.60 -19.68
CA GLU A 93 14.60 12.42 -19.49
C GLU A 93 14.70 12.84 -18.01
N ARG A 94 15.91 12.80 -17.45
CA ARG A 94 16.15 13.31 -16.09
C ARG A 94 16.21 14.85 -16.08
N ASP A 95 16.85 15.41 -17.10
CA ASP A 95 17.17 16.83 -17.21
C ASP A 95 16.50 17.48 -18.43
N GLY A 96 16.63 18.81 -18.53
CA GLY A 96 16.10 19.60 -19.63
C GLY A 96 14.65 20.04 -19.45
N PRO A 97 14.04 20.68 -20.47
CA PRO A 97 12.69 21.25 -20.36
C PRO A 97 11.60 20.19 -20.14
N ASN A 98 11.87 18.93 -20.49
CA ASN A 98 10.99 17.78 -20.25
C ASN A 98 11.58 16.80 -19.21
N GLY A 99 12.52 17.27 -18.39
CA GLY A 99 13.14 16.44 -17.36
C GLY A 99 12.19 16.16 -16.19
N VAL A 100 12.10 14.89 -15.77
CA VAL A 100 11.27 14.46 -14.63
C VAL A 100 12.08 14.13 -13.37
N LEU A 101 13.39 14.39 -13.40
CA LEU A 101 14.36 13.91 -12.41
C LEU A 101 14.38 12.37 -12.32
N ASP A 102 14.81 11.83 -11.19
CA ASP A 102 14.73 10.40 -10.92
C ASP A 102 13.29 10.00 -10.58
N LEU A 103 12.74 9.11 -11.39
CA LEU A 103 11.46 8.46 -11.16
C LEU A 103 11.54 7.57 -9.91
N MET A 104 10.69 7.83 -8.93
CA MET A 104 10.63 7.04 -7.68
C MET A 104 9.27 6.35 -7.45
N GLY A 105 8.22 6.88 -8.06
CA GLY A 105 6.88 6.31 -7.95
C GLY A 105 5.95 6.77 -9.05
N ILE A 106 4.91 5.97 -9.29
CA ILE A 106 3.86 6.25 -10.27
C ILE A 106 2.47 6.03 -9.69
N HIS A 107 1.49 6.73 -10.26
CA HIS A 107 0.08 6.44 -10.06
C HIS A 107 -0.68 6.60 -11.38
N VAL A 108 -1.28 5.51 -11.88
CA VAL A 108 -1.98 5.50 -13.17
C VAL A 108 -3.47 5.72 -12.93
N LEU A 109 -3.98 6.89 -13.31
CA LEU A 109 -5.43 7.18 -13.31
C LEU A 109 -6.08 6.69 -14.61
N SER A 110 -5.39 6.85 -15.72
CA SER A 110 -5.78 6.35 -17.05
C SER A 110 -4.56 6.33 -17.98
N GLN A 111 -4.73 5.84 -19.22
CA GLN A 111 -3.66 5.91 -20.23
C GLN A 111 -3.23 7.34 -20.58
N ASP A 112 -4.10 8.32 -20.37
CA ASP A 112 -3.82 9.73 -20.67
C ASP A 112 -3.47 10.51 -19.40
N SER A 113 -3.33 9.84 -18.24
CA SER A 113 -3.05 10.49 -16.98
C SER A 113 -2.31 9.56 -16.02
N ILE A 114 -0.99 9.64 -16.08
CA ILE A 114 -0.05 8.95 -15.19
C ILE A 114 0.68 10.02 -14.39
N PHE A 115 0.51 10.02 -13.07
CA PHE A 115 1.31 10.85 -12.19
C PHE A 115 2.66 10.20 -11.96
N LEU A 116 3.71 11.01 -12.11
CA LEU A 116 5.09 10.68 -11.81
C LEU A 116 5.52 11.46 -10.58
N PHE A 117 6.14 10.73 -9.65
CA PHE A 117 6.67 11.28 -8.42
C PHE A 117 8.18 11.15 -8.43
N ASN A 118 8.84 12.30 -8.23
CA ASN A 118 10.23 12.35 -7.80
C ASN A 118 10.21 12.68 -6.30
N GLN A 119 11.21 12.22 -5.56
CA GLN A 119 11.30 12.45 -4.11
C GLN A 119 12.29 13.58 -3.75
N ILE A 120 12.68 14.40 -4.73
CA ILE A 120 13.72 15.44 -4.59
C ILE A 120 13.10 16.84 -4.58
N LYS A 121 12.17 17.11 -5.50
CA LYS A 121 11.47 18.39 -5.66
C LYS A 121 9.97 18.22 -5.40
N SER A 122 9.35 19.31 -4.97
CA SER A 122 7.90 19.38 -4.77
C SER A 122 7.19 19.57 -6.12
N GLN A 123 7.24 18.55 -6.97
CA GLN A 123 6.66 18.54 -8.30
C GLN A 123 6.03 17.18 -8.60
N ILE A 124 4.81 17.19 -9.14
CA ILE A 124 4.14 16.04 -9.73
C ILE A 124 4.09 16.26 -11.23
N THR A 125 4.63 15.32 -12.01
CA THR A 125 4.55 15.39 -13.48
C THR A 125 3.44 14.48 -13.97
N LEU A 126 2.60 14.98 -14.88
CA LEU A 126 1.54 14.22 -15.52
C LEU A 126 1.97 13.87 -16.95
N ILE A 127 1.96 12.58 -17.29
CA ILE A 127 2.22 12.09 -18.65
C ILE A 127 1.06 11.23 -19.17
N ASP A 128 1.05 10.97 -20.47
CA ASP A 128 0.28 9.89 -21.09
C ASP A 128 1.15 8.66 -21.42
N THR A 129 0.54 7.61 -21.94
CA THR A 129 1.23 6.41 -22.42
C THR A 129 1.97 6.61 -23.75
N SER A 130 2.01 7.81 -24.33
CA SER A 130 2.99 8.13 -25.39
C SER A 130 4.32 8.59 -24.80
N GLY A 131 4.36 8.90 -23.50
CA GLY A 131 5.52 9.47 -22.80
C GLY A 131 5.57 11.01 -22.88
N GLN A 132 4.54 11.65 -23.41
CA GLN A 132 4.48 13.10 -23.48
C GLN A 132 4.07 13.69 -22.13
N ILE A 133 4.78 14.75 -21.70
CA ILE A 133 4.37 15.54 -20.54
C ILE A 133 3.14 16.36 -20.90
N ILE A 134 2.03 16.11 -20.19
CA ILE A 134 0.78 16.85 -20.30
C ILE A 134 0.81 18.07 -19.38
N ASN A 135 1.30 17.89 -18.15
CA ASN A 135 1.33 18.96 -17.14
C ASN A 135 2.43 18.72 -16.10
N SER A 136 2.77 19.77 -15.36
CA SER A 136 3.64 19.72 -14.18
C SER A 136 3.04 20.57 -13.07
N ILE A 137 2.67 19.91 -11.98
CA ILE A 137 2.06 20.53 -10.81
C ILE A 137 3.18 20.80 -9.81
N GLN A 138 3.53 22.07 -9.65
CA GLN A 138 4.43 22.52 -8.59
C GLN A 138 3.63 22.71 -7.31
N TYR A 139 4.16 22.25 -6.18
CA TYR A 139 3.54 22.44 -4.88
C TYR A 139 4.62 22.79 -3.85
N LYS A 140 4.21 23.11 -2.62
CA LYS A 140 5.16 23.43 -1.53
C LYS A 140 5.10 22.34 -0.48
N SER A 141 6.10 21.46 -0.42
CA SER A 141 6.17 20.51 0.70
C SER A 141 6.21 21.25 2.04
N PRO A 142 5.56 20.73 3.09
CA PRO A 142 5.64 21.32 4.41
C PRO A 142 7.09 21.44 4.93
N GLU A 143 7.36 22.43 5.76
CA GLU A 143 8.72 22.71 6.25
C GLU A 143 9.29 21.49 7.00
N ARG A 144 10.52 21.08 6.64
CA ARG A 144 11.22 19.89 7.17
C ARG A 144 10.55 18.55 6.85
N TYR A 145 9.63 18.52 5.91
CA TYR A 145 9.06 17.28 5.39
C TYR A 145 9.48 17.04 3.95
N SER A 146 9.49 15.78 3.55
CA SER A 146 9.81 15.38 2.18
C SER A 146 8.73 15.84 1.20
N PRO A 147 9.09 15.96 -0.10
CA PRO A 147 8.14 15.79 -1.19
C PRO A 147 7.31 14.51 -1.04
N ALA A 148 6.29 14.37 -1.90
CA ALA A 148 5.35 13.28 -1.88
C ALA A 148 6.12 11.97 -2.00
N PHE A 149 6.12 11.19 -0.92
CA PHE A 149 6.87 9.95 -0.85
C PHE A 149 6.00 8.82 -1.40
N VAL A 150 5.86 8.79 -2.72
CA VAL A 150 5.18 7.70 -3.43
C VAL A 150 6.23 6.71 -3.89
N HIS A 151 5.96 5.43 -3.64
CA HIS A 151 6.86 4.33 -3.92
C HIS A 151 6.04 3.06 -4.17
N ASN A 152 6.40 2.28 -5.19
CA ASN A 152 5.61 1.13 -5.65
C ASN A 152 6.27 -0.24 -5.40
N ALA A 153 7.46 -0.31 -4.78
CA ALA A 153 8.13 -1.59 -4.52
C ALA A 153 8.05 -2.03 -3.04
N TYR A 154 8.37 -1.13 -2.11
CA TYR A 154 8.35 -1.40 -0.67
C TYR A 154 7.60 -0.29 0.06
N PHE A 155 7.10 -0.61 1.25
CA PHE A 155 6.24 0.21 2.10
C PHE A 155 5.22 0.97 1.26
N GLN A 156 4.51 0.23 0.40
CA GLN A 156 3.67 0.80 -0.63
C GLN A 156 2.72 1.84 -0.02
N SER A 157 2.63 2.99 -0.68
CA SER A 157 1.83 4.13 -0.23
C SER A 157 1.25 4.84 -1.44
N PRO A 158 0.34 4.18 -2.20
CA PRO A 158 -0.32 4.80 -3.33
C PRO A 158 -0.96 6.13 -2.90
N PRO A 159 -0.78 7.20 -3.70
CA PRO A 159 -1.43 8.47 -3.39
C PRO A 159 -2.94 8.31 -3.53
N HIS A 160 -3.70 9.03 -2.71
CA HIS A 160 -5.16 8.99 -2.74
C HIS A 160 -5.73 10.29 -3.29
N LEU A 161 -6.40 10.22 -4.44
CA LEU A 161 -7.09 11.36 -5.04
C LEU A 161 -8.46 11.55 -4.37
N HIS A 162 -8.63 12.65 -3.66
CA HIS A 162 -9.87 13.06 -3.00
C HIS A 162 -10.37 14.38 -3.60
N GLY A 163 -11.23 14.28 -4.62
CA GLY A 163 -11.68 15.44 -5.39
C GLY A 163 -10.51 16.08 -6.15
N LYS A 164 -10.20 17.35 -5.84
CA LYS A 164 -9.06 18.10 -6.44
C LYS A 164 -7.78 18.01 -5.62
N LYS A 165 -7.77 17.21 -4.56
CA LYS A 165 -6.65 17.09 -3.63
C LYS A 165 -6.03 15.71 -3.71
N LEU A 166 -4.72 15.64 -3.49
CA LEU A 166 -3.96 14.39 -3.45
C LEU A 166 -3.37 14.20 -2.07
N ILE A 167 -3.78 13.15 -1.37
CA ILE A 167 -3.20 12.75 -0.09
C ILE A 167 -1.98 11.88 -0.36
N VAL A 168 -0.85 12.24 0.24
CA VAL A 168 0.44 11.58 0.01
C VAL A 168 1.17 11.30 1.33
N LYS A 169 1.92 10.20 1.37
CA LYS A 169 2.89 9.93 2.43
C LYS A 169 4.00 10.98 2.42
N THR A 170 4.53 11.29 3.60
CA THR A 170 5.72 12.11 3.75
C THR A 170 6.65 11.58 4.84
N HIS A 171 7.90 12.01 4.80
CA HIS A 171 8.88 11.76 5.85
C HIS A 171 9.30 13.07 6.50
N TYR A 172 9.49 13.03 7.81
CA TYR A 172 10.13 14.13 8.53
C TYR A 172 11.65 14.06 8.34
N PHE A 173 12.27 15.16 7.91
CA PHE A 173 13.72 15.27 7.82
C PHE A 173 14.34 15.44 9.20
N GLY A 174 15.17 14.48 9.58
CA GLY A 174 15.92 14.50 10.82
C GLY A 174 16.79 13.27 10.99
N SER A 175 17.69 13.30 11.98
CA SER A 175 18.45 12.12 12.35
C SER A 175 17.53 11.10 13.00
N ILE A 176 17.49 9.89 12.44
CA ILE A 176 16.75 8.77 13.03
C ILE A 176 17.19 8.50 14.47
N ARG A 177 18.48 8.71 14.78
CA ARG A 177 19.07 8.50 16.11
C ARG A 177 18.62 9.51 17.15
N GLU A 178 18.17 10.68 16.71
CA GLU A 178 17.68 11.76 17.58
C GLU A 178 16.15 11.68 17.76
N MET A 179 15.47 10.76 17.05
CA MET A 179 14.02 10.64 17.08
C MET A 179 13.56 9.88 18.33
N THR A 180 13.23 10.62 19.38
CA THR A 180 12.56 10.07 20.57
C THR A 180 11.06 9.85 20.32
N GLN A 181 10.40 9.06 21.16
CA GLN A 181 8.94 8.91 21.13
C GLN A 181 8.22 10.26 21.29
N GLU A 182 8.73 11.16 22.15
CA GLU A 182 8.15 12.49 22.37
C GLU A 182 8.20 13.36 21.10
N ILE A 183 9.29 13.26 20.34
CA ILE A 183 9.43 13.98 19.08
C ILE A 183 8.58 13.32 17.99
N LEU A 184 8.62 11.99 17.86
CA LEU A 184 7.95 11.26 16.78
C LEU A 184 6.43 11.44 16.82
N GLN A 185 5.79 11.39 18.00
CA GLN A 185 4.34 11.57 18.14
C GLN A 185 3.83 12.95 17.68
N THR A 186 4.73 13.91 17.45
CA THR A 186 4.38 15.23 16.89
C THR A 186 4.45 15.27 15.37
N LYS A 187 4.99 14.23 14.73
CA LYS A 187 5.25 14.17 13.29
C LYS A 187 4.07 13.59 12.54
N GLU A 188 3.84 14.14 11.37
CA GLU A 188 2.74 13.81 10.48
C GLU A 188 3.15 12.69 9.51
N LEU A 189 2.23 11.77 9.24
CA LEU A 189 2.42 10.66 8.28
C LEU A 189 2.07 11.08 6.85
N VAL A 190 1.13 12.02 6.71
CA VAL A 190 0.59 12.45 5.42
C VAL A 190 0.28 13.94 5.39
N TYR A 191 0.27 14.51 4.19
CA TYR A 191 -0.37 15.78 3.89
C TYR A 191 -1.21 15.67 2.61
N GLU A 192 -2.14 16.59 2.43
CA GLU A 192 -2.85 16.78 1.17
C GLU A 192 -2.20 17.89 0.34
N ILE A 193 -2.24 17.72 -0.99
CA ILE A 193 -1.82 18.70 -2.00
C ILE A 193 -3.06 19.13 -2.77
N ASP A 194 -3.35 20.42 -2.83
CA ASP A 194 -4.32 20.96 -3.79
C ASP A 194 -3.69 20.98 -5.19
N LEU A 195 -4.26 20.21 -6.12
CA LEU A 195 -3.68 20.03 -7.45
C LEU A 195 -3.86 21.25 -8.37
N GLU A 196 -4.68 22.23 -7.99
CA GLU A 196 -4.87 23.49 -8.73
C GLU A 196 -3.96 24.60 -8.19
N SER A 197 -3.89 24.77 -6.86
CA SER A 197 -3.12 25.86 -6.24
C SER A 197 -1.69 25.48 -5.85
N GLY A 198 -1.41 24.18 -5.66
CA GLY A 198 -0.14 23.68 -5.13
C GLY A 198 0.05 23.93 -3.63
N GLU A 199 -0.99 24.37 -2.92
CA GLU A 199 -0.97 24.49 -1.46
C GLU A 199 -1.07 23.13 -0.78
N THR A 200 -0.45 23.01 0.39
CA THR A 200 -0.43 21.75 1.16
C THR A 200 -0.93 21.94 2.58
N HIS A 201 -1.64 20.94 3.09
CA HIS A 201 -2.15 20.94 4.46
C HIS A 201 -1.93 19.58 5.13
N PHE A 202 -1.52 19.58 6.39
CA PHE A 202 -1.50 18.35 7.17
C PHE A 202 -2.91 17.92 7.54
N LEU A 203 -3.13 16.61 7.54
CA LEU A 203 -4.40 16.00 7.96
C LEU A 203 -4.43 15.68 9.46
N ASN A 204 -3.39 16.08 10.21
CA ASN A 204 -3.22 15.80 11.64
C ASN A 204 -3.23 14.29 11.96
N LEU A 205 -2.69 13.47 11.05
CA LEU A 205 -2.52 12.02 11.19
C LEU A 205 -1.08 11.75 11.60
N LYS A 206 -0.86 11.74 12.93
CA LYS A 206 0.47 11.66 13.54
C LYS A 206 0.84 10.25 13.96
N PHE A 207 2.13 10.02 14.17
CA PHE A 207 2.59 8.75 14.74
C PHE A 207 1.95 8.46 16.11
N PRO A 208 1.71 7.17 16.45
CA PRO A 208 1.19 6.76 17.74
C PRO A 208 2.08 7.24 18.90
N LYS A 209 1.45 7.61 20.02
CA LYS A 209 2.14 8.12 21.23
C LYS A 209 2.98 7.07 21.96
N ASP A 210 2.81 5.81 21.60
CA ASP A 210 3.40 4.62 22.19
C ASP A 210 4.07 3.73 21.12
N TYR A 211 4.52 4.31 20.00
CA TYR A 211 5.15 3.52 18.93
C TYR A 211 6.50 2.94 19.39
N MET A 212 7.42 3.74 19.92
CA MET A 212 8.82 3.37 20.25
C MET A 212 9.13 3.48 21.77
N PRO A 213 8.32 2.94 22.69
CA PRO A 213 8.50 3.16 24.13
C PRO A 213 9.76 2.48 24.66
N ASP A 214 10.23 1.42 23.99
CA ASP A 214 11.32 0.55 24.43
C ASP A 214 12.66 0.82 23.74
N GLY A 215 12.71 1.79 22.82
CA GLY A 215 13.93 2.11 22.07
C GLY A 215 13.68 2.32 20.58
N LEU A 216 14.76 2.62 19.87
CA LEU A 216 14.71 3.01 18.47
C LEU A 216 14.26 1.84 17.58
N LYS A 217 13.42 2.16 16.61
CA LYS A 217 13.08 1.32 15.46
C LYS A 217 12.77 2.23 14.26
N PRO A 218 12.88 1.73 13.02
CA PRO A 218 12.41 2.46 11.84
C PRO A 218 10.96 2.90 12.04
N PHE A 219 10.66 4.15 11.67
CA PHE A 219 9.32 4.72 11.69
C PHE A 219 8.76 4.87 10.27
N GLU A 220 9.06 3.88 9.42
CA GLU A 220 8.48 3.80 8.09
C GLU A 220 7.02 3.32 8.17
N ALA A 221 6.19 3.84 7.27
CA ALA A 221 4.78 3.50 7.17
C ALA A 221 4.43 3.07 5.75
N SER A 222 3.62 2.03 5.64
CA SER A 222 2.84 1.73 4.45
C SER A 222 1.41 2.23 4.64
N ILE A 223 0.82 2.77 3.58
CA ILE A 223 -0.49 3.42 3.59
C ILE A 223 -1.32 2.84 2.47
N SER A 224 -2.55 2.41 2.75
CA SER A 224 -3.49 1.96 1.73
C SER A 224 -4.83 2.67 1.90
N HIS A 225 -5.56 2.78 0.79
CA HIS A 225 -6.90 3.35 0.78
C HIS A 225 -7.88 2.34 0.17
N GLY A 226 -8.93 2.02 0.90
CA GLY A 226 -9.95 1.05 0.51
C GLY A 226 -11.03 0.94 1.57
N ALA A 227 -12.18 0.33 1.24
CA ALA A 227 -13.29 0.16 2.17
C ALA A 227 -13.67 1.45 2.94
N ASP A 228 -13.65 2.59 2.25
CA ASP A 228 -13.89 3.95 2.78
C ASP A 228 -12.97 4.34 3.96
N LYS A 229 -11.73 3.84 3.96
CA LYS A 229 -10.72 4.11 4.99
C LYS A 229 -9.37 4.42 4.39
N LEU A 230 -8.61 5.27 5.09
CA LEU A 230 -7.18 5.38 4.96
C LEU A 230 -6.53 4.54 6.06
N ALA A 231 -5.85 3.47 5.71
CA ALA A 231 -5.24 2.51 6.63
C ALA A 231 -3.71 2.59 6.59
N PHE A 232 -3.07 2.30 7.73
CA PHE A 232 -1.63 2.44 7.94
C PHE A 232 -1.06 1.18 8.61
N SER A 233 0.09 0.74 8.11
CA SER A 233 0.95 -0.26 8.74
C SER A 233 2.31 0.37 9.04
N LEU A 234 2.74 0.32 10.29
CA LEU A 234 4.06 0.80 10.70
C LEU A 234 5.04 -0.36 10.79
N PHE A 235 6.29 -0.14 10.37
CA PHE A 235 7.38 -1.13 10.37
C PHE A 235 7.35 -2.05 11.61
N GLY A 236 7.33 -1.44 12.79
CA GLY A 236 7.45 -2.15 14.05
C GLY A 236 6.20 -2.14 14.93
N ASP A 237 4.98 -2.07 14.38
CA ASP A 237 3.74 -2.09 15.19
C ASP A 237 2.79 -3.22 14.82
N HIS A 238 2.35 -4.01 15.80
CA HIS A 238 1.35 -5.05 15.59
C HIS A 238 -0.02 -4.49 15.20
N ARG A 239 -0.31 -3.24 15.55
CA ARG A 239 -1.57 -2.58 15.25
C ARG A 239 -1.60 -2.11 13.79
N MET A 240 -2.80 -2.14 13.22
CA MET A 240 -3.14 -1.38 12.04
C MET A 240 -3.88 -0.12 12.47
N PHE A 241 -3.49 1.03 11.94
CA PHE A 241 -4.16 2.29 12.21
C PHE A 241 -5.03 2.69 11.04
N TYR A 242 -6.10 3.45 11.30
CA TYR A 242 -6.97 3.93 10.22
C TYR A 242 -7.76 5.17 10.60
N VAL A 243 -8.27 5.86 9.59
CA VAL A 243 -9.38 6.82 9.70
C VAL A 243 -10.42 6.52 8.63
N SER A 244 -11.70 6.67 8.97
CA SER A 244 -12.81 6.56 8.00
C SER A 244 -13.23 7.93 7.47
N GLU A 245 -13.09 8.98 8.27
CA GLU A 245 -13.38 10.37 7.88
C GLU A 245 -12.15 11.25 8.08
N LEU A 246 -11.83 12.08 7.09
CA LEU A 246 -10.70 13.00 7.17
C LEU A 246 -10.96 14.05 8.25
N GLY A 247 -10.01 14.19 9.18
CA GLY A 247 -10.12 15.08 10.34
C GLY A 247 -10.37 14.34 11.66
N ASP A 248 -10.73 13.06 11.61
CA ASP A 248 -10.80 12.21 12.79
C ASP A 248 -9.41 11.84 13.32
N SER A 249 -9.37 11.43 14.60
CA SER A 249 -8.17 10.83 15.19
C SER A 249 -7.95 9.41 14.67
N LEU A 250 -6.70 9.02 14.47
CA LEU A 250 -6.32 7.64 14.14
C LEU A 250 -6.91 6.64 15.15
N GLN A 251 -7.72 5.73 14.64
CA GLN A 251 -8.18 4.53 15.33
C GLN A 251 -7.21 3.38 15.06
N PHE A 252 -7.33 2.28 15.80
CA PHE A 252 -6.53 1.10 15.53
C PHE A 252 -7.25 -0.22 15.80
N LYS A 253 -6.78 -1.27 15.12
CA LYS A 253 -7.11 -2.67 15.37
C LYS A 253 -5.83 -3.46 15.62
N ASN A 254 -5.91 -4.47 16.48
CA ASN A 254 -4.80 -5.42 16.62
C ASN A 254 -4.72 -6.28 15.35
N GLY A 255 -3.54 -6.37 14.75
CA GLY A 255 -3.29 -7.19 13.57
C GLY A 255 -2.09 -8.10 13.74
N LYS A 256 -1.71 -8.45 14.97
CA LYS A 256 -0.49 -9.21 15.25
C LYS A 256 -0.40 -10.48 14.40
N SER A 257 0.72 -10.65 13.71
CA SER A 257 1.08 -11.87 13.01
C SER A 257 1.35 -13.02 13.98
N ALA A 258 0.88 -14.21 13.62
CA ALA A 258 1.16 -15.43 14.37
C ALA A 258 2.64 -15.85 14.34
N TYR A 259 3.42 -15.31 13.40
CA TYR A 259 4.83 -15.66 13.18
C TYR A 259 5.80 -14.62 13.74
N LEU A 260 5.30 -13.51 14.31
CA LEU A 260 6.14 -12.47 14.91
C LEU A 260 6.12 -12.55 16.44
N PRO A 261 7.22 -12.19 17.12
CA PRO A 261 7.28 -12.16 18.57
C PRO A 261 6.31 -11.11 19.13
N GLU A 262 5.88 -11.28 20.39
CA GLU A 262 4.96 -10.32 21.04
C GLU A 262 5.57 -8.92 21.24
N LYS A 263 6.89 -8.86 21.30
CA LYS A 263 7.63 -7.60 21.33
C LYS A 263 8.57 -7.59 20.14
N LEU A 264 8.33 -6.66 19.21
CA LEU A 264 9.22 -6.46 18.07
C LEU A 264 10.55 -5.85 18.54
N PRO A 265 11.68 -6.27 17.95
CA PRO A 265 13.01 -5.89 18.41
C PRO A 265 13.26 -4.41 18.17
N THR A 266 14.21 -3.85 18.92
CA THR A 266 14.72 -2.49 18.73
C THR A 266 16.14 -2.55 18.16
N VAL A 267 16.59 -1.42 17.61
CA VAL A 267 17.97 -1.25 17.16
C VAL A 267 18.72 -0.35 18.14
N PRO A 268 20.00 -0.65 18.48
CA PRO A 268 20.82 0.24 19.29
C PRO A 268 20.93 1.65 18.66
N ILE A 269 20.89 2.70 19.48
CA ILE A 269 20.98 4.10 19.01
C ILE A 269 22.33 4.38 18.33
N ASP A 270 23.39 3.73 18.79
CA ASP A 270 24.75 3.81 18.27
C ASP A 270 25.05 2.81 17.15
N ALA A 271 24.06 2.03 16.70
CA ALA A 271 24.19 1.08 15.60
C ALA A 271 24.75 1.77 14.35
N ASP A 272 25.78 1.17 13.75
CA ASP A 272 26.31 1.63 12.47
C ASP A 272 25.33 1.36 11.30
N GLY A 273 25.68 1.84 10.12
CA GLY A 273 24.82 1.70 8.94
C GLY A 273 24.59 0.24 8.51
N LEU A 274 25.55 -0.66 8.80
CA LEU A 274 25.41 -2.07 8.47
C LEU A 274 24.43 -2.75 9.44
N ILE A 275 24.61 -2.56 10.75
CA ILE A 275 23.69 -3.08 11.77
C ILE A 275 22.27 -2.58 11.52
N PHE A 276 22.11 -1.29 11.20
CA PHE A 276 20.80 -0.72 10.89
C PHE A 276 20.16 -1.34 9.64
N ARG A 277 20.94 -1.57 8.57
CA ARG A 277 20.46 -2.26 7.36
C ARG A 277 20.08 -3.71 7.64
N LYS A 278 20.92 -4.45 8.36
CA LYS A 278 20.61 -5.83 8.78
C LYS A 278 19.31 -5.89 9.56
N TYR A 279 19.15 -5.00 10.55
CA TYR A 279 17.90 -4.87 11.30
C TYR A 279 16.71 -4.59 10.36
N SER A 280 16.84 -3.64 9.43
CA SER A 280 15.73 -3.23 8.55
C SER A 280 15.28 -4.33 7.58
N TYR A 281 16.15 -5.24 7.17
CA TYR A 281 15.81 -6.31 6.22
C TYR A 281 15.53 -7.67 6.87
N TYR A 282 16.11 -7.95 8.03
CA TYR A 282 16.12 -9.30 8.60
C TYR A 282 15.50 -9.42 10.00
N SER A 283 15.21 -8.30 10.67
CA SER A 283 14.43 -8.35 11.91
C SER A 283 12.96 -8.64 11.62
N PRO A 284 12.22 -9.27 12.54
CA PRO A 284 10.78 -9.41 12.39
C PRO A 284 10.10 -8.03 12.35
N HIS A 285 9.31 -7.77 11.31
CA HIS A 285 8.65 -6.48 11.08
C HIS A 285 7.43 -6.61 10.14
N TYR A 286 6.66 -5.54 10.00
CA TYR A 286 5.62 -5.42 8.98
C TYR A 286 6.07 -4.52 7.83
N GLU A 287 5.53 -4.81 6.66
CA GLU A 287 5.91 -4.15 5.43
C GLU A 287 4.64 -3.60 4.74
N SER A 288 4.52 -3.78 3.43
CA SER A 288 3.48 -3.22 2.60
C SER A 288 2.10 -3.69 3.07
N LEU A 289 1.21 -2.71 3.12
CA LEU A 289 -0.22 -2.79 3.31
C LEU A 289 -0.84 -2.36 1.98
N ASP A 290 -1.68 -3.21 1.42
CA ASP A 290 -2.39 -2.93 0.19
C ASP A 290 -3.86 -3.35 0.30
N TYR A 291 -4.69 -2.83 -0.58
CA TYR A 291 -6.12 -3.11 -0.61
C TYR A 291 -6.44 -3.86 -1.90
N ASP A 292 -7.10 -5.01 -1.76
CA ASP A 292 -7.64 -5.76 -2.89
C ASP A 292 -9.09 -5.28 -3.15
N PRO A 293 -9.32 -4.46 -4.19
CA PRO A 293 -10.66 -3.94 -4.50
C PRO A 293 -11.60 -5.00 -5.08
N PHE A 294 -11.09 -6.16 -5.49
CA PHE A 294 -11.88 -7.24 -6.09
C PHE A 294 -12.51 -8.15 -5.04
N ARG A 295 -11.94 -8.21 -3.83
CA ARG A 295 -12.49 -8.96 -2.68
C ARG A 295 -12.87 -8.11 -1.49
N ASP A 296 -12.62 -6.79 -1.54
CA ASP A 296 -12.86 -5.87 -0.41
C ASP A 296 -12.10 -6.31 0.86
N VAL A 297 -10.80 -6.57 0.71
CA VAL A 297 -9.91 -6.99 1.81
C VAL A 297 -8.61 -6.19 1.79
N PHE A 298 -7.97 -6.06 2.95
CA PHE A 298 -6.60 -5.57 3.02
C PHE A 298 -5.62 -6.73 3.12
N ILE A 299 -4.45 -6.58 2.52
CA ILE A 299 -3.32 -7.49 2.68
C ILE A 299 -2.17 -6.78 3.36
N ARG A 300 -1.48 -7.46 4.30
CA ARG A 300 -0.30 -6.93 4.97
C ARG A 300 0.81 -7.97 5.00
N PHE A 301 2.01 -7.57 4.60
CA PHE A 301 3.18 -8.42 4.67
C PHE A 301 3.82 -8.35 6.05
N ALA A 302 4.14 -9.51 6.62
CA ALA A 302 4.85 -9.68 7.89
C ALA A 302 6.12 -10.48 7.65
N PHE A 303 7.27 -9.87 7.84
CA PHE A 303 8.59 -10.49 7.62
C PHE A 303 9.01 -11.18 8.90
N HIS A 304 9.36 -12.47 8.81
CA HIS A 304 9.72 -13.28 9.96
C HIS A 304 11.15 -12.99 10.37
N GLU A 305 11.55 -13.48 11.56
CA GLU A 305 12.96 -13.46 11.93
C GLU A 305 13.76 -14.33 10.97
N TYR A 306 14.84 -13.78 10.42
CA TYR A 306 15.72 -14.48 9.50
C TYR A 306 17.17 -14.21 9.85
N GLU A 307 17.96 -15.26 9.95
CA GLU A 307 19.40 -15.12 10.08
C GLU A 307 19.98 -14.76 8.70
N GLN A 308 20.65 -13.62 8.63
CA GLN A 308 21.27 -13.18 7.39
C GLN A 308 22.35 -14.18 6.94
N ASP A 309 22.33 -14.52 5.65
CA ASP A 309 23.50 -15.09 5.00
C ASP A 309 24.60 -14.02 4.81
N GLU A 310 25.68 -14.13 5.57
CA GLU A 310 26.83 -13.19 5.52
C GLU A 310 27.57 -13.19 4.18
N SER A 311 27.30 -14.15 3.28
CA SER A 311 27.85 -14.14 1.92
C SER A 311 27.12 -13.16 1.00
N VAL A 312 25.91 -12.72 1.35
CA VAL A 312 25.12 -11.76 0.57
C VAL A 312 25.74 -10.35 0.69
N PRO A 313 26.08 -9.70 -0.45
CA PRO A 313 26.56 -8.33 -0.43
C PRO A 313 25.56 -7.36 0.20
N VAL A 314 26.04 -6.33 0.89
CA VAL A 314 25.19 -5.33 1.59
C VAL A 314 24.17 -4.67 0.66
N ASN A 315 24.51 -4.48 -0.62
CA ASN A 315 23.62 -3.86 -1.60
C ASN A 315 22.52 -4.81 -2.10
N ASP A 316 22.70 -6.13 -1.93
CA ASP A 316 21.77 -7.16 -2.41
C ASP A 316 20.91 -7.74 -1.29
N MET A 317 21.12 -7.33 -0.03
CA MET A 317 20.38 -7.81 1.14
C MET A 317 18.87 -7.76 0.95
N ARG A 318 18.36 -6.66 0.36
CA ARG A 318 16.93 -6.47 0.11
C ARG A 318 16.35 -7.55 -0.80
N ASN A 319 17.10 -7.98 -1.82
CA ASN A 319 16.64 -8.96 -2.78
C ASN A 319 16.74 -10.40 -2.25
N HIS A 320 17.45 -10.59 -1.13
CA HIS A 320 17.61 -11.86 -0.42
C HIS A 320 16.74 -11.89 0.85
N SER A 321 15.45 -11.60 0.70
CA SER A 321 14.49 -11.59 1.81
C SER A 321 14.32 -12.98 2.42
N GLY A 322 14.17 -13.01 3.74
CA GLY A 322 13.84 -14.23 4.49
C GLY A 322 12.40 -14.71 4.30
N PRO A 323 11.92 -15.62 5.16
CA PRO A 323 10.53 -16.03 5.17
C PRO A 323 9.62 -14.88 5.59
N PHE A 324 8.39 -14.90 5.10
CA PHE A 324 7.38 -13.89 5.40
C PHE A 324 5.99 -14.52 5.40
N SER A 325 4.99 -13.78 5.82
CA SER A 325 3.59 -14.13 5.69
C SER A 325 2.78 -12.98 5.11
N ILE A 326 1.68 -13.33 4.44
CA ILE A 326 0.67 -12.38 4.00
C ILE A 326 -0.55 -12.55 4.89
N GLN A 327 -0.86 -11.51 5.64
CA GLN A 327 -2.08 -11.39 6.44
C GLN A 327 -3.21 -10.84 5.55
N VAL A 328 -4.41 -11.41 5.67
CA VAL A 328 -5.62 -10.93 4.99
C VAL A 328 -6.60 -10.43 6.04
N PHE A 329 -7.06 -9.20 5.89
CA PHE A 329 -8.02 -8.55 6.78
C PHE A 329 -9.31 -8.22 6.05
N ASP A 330 -10.46 -8.31 6.72
CA ASP A 330 -11.73 -7.82 6.18
C ASP A 330 -11.72 -6.29 6.05
N SER A 331 -12.76 -5.73 5.44
CA SER A 331 -12.95 -4.29 5.28
C SER A 331 -13.06 -3.50 6.59
N ASP A 332 -13.25 -4.18 7.72
CA ASP A 332 -13.23 -3.63 9.08
C ASP A 332 -11.87 -3.79 9.78
N LEU A 333 -10.85 -4.24 9.05
CA LEU A 333 -9.49 -4.52 9.53
C LEU A 333 -9.41 -5.62 10.60
N ASN A 334 -10.33 -6.59 10.59
CA ASN A 334 -10.21 -7.81 11.40
C ASN A 334 -9.44 -8.87 10.61
N LEU A 335 -8.43 -9.48 11.24
CA LEU A 335 -7.61 -10.54 10.63
C LEU A 335 -8.47 -11.77 10.33
N ILE A 336 -8.51 -12.19 9.06
CA ILE A 336 -9.24 -13.36 8.57
C ILE A 336 -8.31 -14.58 8.50
N SER A 337 -7.14 -14.39 7.88
CA SER A 337 -6.15 -15.45 7.65
C SER A 337 -4.75 -14.88 7.55
N GLU A 338 -3.77 -15.77 7.68
CA GLU A 338 -2.37 -15.46 7.51
C GLU A 338 -1.67 -16.67 6.88
N THR A 339 -1.05 -16.46 5.73
CA THR A 339 -0.40 -17.52 4.95
C THR A 339 1.10 -17.28 4.96
N ALA A 340 1.89 -18.27 5.42
CA ALA A 340 3.34 -18.19 5.45
C ALA A 340 3.97 -18.66 4.13
N PHE A 341 5.10 -18.05 3.80
CA PHE A 341 5.92 -18.31 2.64
C PHE A 341 7.36 -18.53 3.11
N GLU A 342 7.93 -19.65 2.67
CA GLU A 342 9.31 -20.02 2.99
C GLU A 342 10.31 -19.07 2.32
N ALA A 343 11.49 -18.96 2.90
CA ALA A 343 12.59 -18.20 2.33
C ALA A 343 13.00 -18.74 0.95
N ASN A 344 13.73 -17.93 0.19
CA ASN A 344 14.42 -18.32 -1.04
C ASN A 344 13.54 -18.66 -2.24
N GLN A 345 12.22 -18.53 -2.15
CA GLN A 345 11.30 -18.86 -3.24
C GLN A 345 10.68 -17.62 -3.90
N TYR A 346 10.29 -16.64 -3.11
CA TYR A 346 9.50 -15.48 -3.56
C TYR A 346 10.19 -14.16 -3.28
N HIS A 347 9.87 -13.14 -4.06
CA HIS A 347 10.31 -11.77 -3.82
C HIS A 347 9.12 -10.92 -3.30
N PRO A 348 9.01 -10.65 -1.99
CA PRO A 348 7.80 -10.09 -1.35
C PRO A 348 7.52 -8.64 -1.73
N PHE A 349 8.50 -7.91 -2.28
CA PHE A 349 8.34 -6.53 -2.72
C PHE A 349 7.90 -6.41 -4.19
N ASP A 350 7.71 -7.53 -4.88
CA ASP A 350 7.42 -7.57 -6.31
C ASP A 350 6.15 -8.38 -6.54
N TYR A 351 5.00 -7.72 -6.33
CA TYR A 351 3.68 -8.31 -6.47
C TYR A 351 2.69 -7.31 -7.06
N PHE A 352 1.55 -7.82 -7.52
CA PHE A 352 0.39 -7.00 -7.90
C PHE A 352 -0.92 -7.77 -7.77
N ILE A 353 -2.00 -7.05 -7.47
CA ILE A 353 -3.33 -7.61 -7.22
C ILE A 353 -4.17 -7.54 -8.50
N THR A 354 -4.85 -8.63 -8.85
CA THR A 354 -5.75 -8.74 -10.01
C THR A 354 -7.08 -9.37 -9.62
N GLU A 355 -8.05 -9.37 -10.54
CA GLU A 355 -9.32 -10.10 -10.37
C GLU A 355 -9.13 -11.59 -10.05
N LYS A 356 -8.02 -12.21 -10.47
CA LYS A 356 -7.72 -13.63 -10.19
C LYS A 356 -7.13 -13.88 -8.81
N GLY A 357 -6.38 -12.91 -8.29
CA GLY A 357 -5.65 -13.04 -7.03
C GLY A 357 -4.42 -12.15 -7.01
N ILE A 358 -3.44 -12.52 -6.20
CA ILE A 358 -2.16 -11.80 -6.08
C ILE A 358 -1.13 -12.52 -6.92
N TYR A 359 -0.55 -11.84 -7.90
CA TYR A 359 0.64 -12.33 -8.56
C TYR A 359 1.86 -11.97 -7.71
N LEU A 360 2.59 -12.98 -7.24
CA LEU A 360 3.76 -12.83 -6.40
C LEU A 360 5.00 -13.31 -7.14
N SER A 361 6.03 -12.47 -7.20
CA SER A 361 7.27 -12.76 -7.93
C SER A 361 7.99 -13.98 -7.38
N THR A 362 8.48 -14.82 -8.29
CA THR A 362 9.36 -15.96 -8.00
C THR A 362 10.83 -15.65 -8.31
N ASN A 363 11.17 -14.38 -8.57
CA ASN A 363 12.50 -13.94 -8.97
C ASN A 363 13.50 -13.77 -7.81
N HIS A 364 13.27 -14.45 -6.68
CA HIS A 364 14.25 -14.46 -5.61
C HIS A 364 15.59 -15.03 -6.14
N PRO A 365 16.76 -14.40 -5.84
CA PRO A 365 18.05 -14.84 -6.39
C PRO A 365 18.40 -16.31 -6.11
N LEU A 366 18.00 -16.81 -4.94
CA LEU A 366 18.19 -18.20 -4.53
C LEU A 366 17.09 -19.18 -5.00
N ASN A 367 16.07 -18.72 -5.74
CA ASN A 367 15.07 -19.63 -6.29
C ASN A 367 15.70 -20.41 -7.48
N PRO A 368 15.70 -21.76 -7.47
CA PRO A 368 16.28 -22.55 -8.57
C PRO A 368 15.61 -22.35 -9.94
N GLN A 369 14.39 -21.81 -9.97
CA GLN A 369 13.64 -21.48 -11.20
C GLN A 369 13.82 -20.02 -11.62
N ASN A 370 14.59 -19.22 -10.87
CA ASN A 370 14.86 -17.83 -11.22
C ASN A 370 15.61 -17.75 -12.55
N SER A 371 15.25 -16.76 -13.36
CA SER A 371 15.89 -16.45 -14.63
C SER A 371 15.97 -14.94 -14.78
N GLU A 372 17.16 -14.42 -15.07
CA GLU A 372 17.40 -12.98 -15.24
C GLU A 372 16.71 -12.40 -16.48
N ASP A 373 16.38 -13.25 -17.46
CA ASP A 373 15.74 -12.85 -18.72
C ASP A 373 14.21 -12.69 -18.62
N GLN A 374 13.59 -12.92 -17.45
CA GLN A 374 12.14 -12.84 -17.29
C GLN A 374 11.69 -12.45 -15.88
N MET A 375 10.70 -11.55 -15.80
CA MET A 375 9.89 -11.40 -14.58
C MET A 375 8.86 -12.55 -14.53
N SER A 376 8.87 -13.33 -13.46
CA SER A 376 8.04 -14.51 -13.28
C SER A 376 7.23 -14.39 -12.00
N PHE A 377 5.92 -14.60 -12.09
CA PHE A 377 4.99 -14.47 -10.98
C PHE A 377 4.11 -15.71 -10.88
N VAL A 378 3.97 -16.27 -9.68
CA VAL A 378 2.94 -17.26 -9.40
C VAL A 378 1.66 -16.57 -8.96
N LEU A 379 0.51 -17.11 -9.33
CA LEU A 379 -0.77 -16.62 -8.83
C LEU A 379 -1.09 -17.25 -7.47
N LEU A 380 -1.34 -16.39 -6.48
CA LEU A 380 -1.96 -16.72 -5.22
C LEU A 380 -3.47 -16.48 -5.32
N GLU A 381 -4.27 -17.53 -5.23
CA GLU A 381 -5.72 -17.47 -5.29
C GLU A 381 -6.32 -17.41 -3.89
N TYR A 382 -7.45 -16.72 -3.75
CA TYR A 382 -8.24 -16.77 -2.54
C TYR A 382 -9.13 -18.01 -2.55
N SER A 383 -9.04 -18.83 -1.52
CA SER A 383 -9.94 -19.96 -1.28
C SER A 383 -10.74 -19.76 0.00
N GLU A 384 -11.93 -20.36 0.08
CA GLU A 384 -12.66 -20.40 1.36
C GLU A 384 -11.84 -21.20 2.38
N LYS A 385 -11.55 -20.57 3.51
CA LYS A 385 -10.92 -21.23 4.64
C LYS A 385 -11.92 -22.20 5.26
N GLU A 386 -11.56 -23.48 5.31
CA GLU A 386 -12.39 -24.48 5.98
C GLU A 386 -12.50 -24.10 7.46
N LYS A 387 -13.73 -24.14 8.01
CA LYS A 387 -13.90 -23.96 9.45
C LYS A 387 -13.24 -25.16 10.15
N PRO A 388 -12.43 -24.91 11.20
CA PRO A 388 -11.75 -25.98 11.93
C PRO A 388 -12.73 -26.99 12.55
#